data_AF-A0A1Y2GA49-F1
#
_entry.id   AF-A0A1Y2GA49-F1
#
_cell.length_a   1.000
_cell.length_b   1.000
_cell.length_c   1.000
_cell.angle_alpha   90.00
_cell.angle_beta   90.00
_cell.angle_gamma   90.00
#
_symmetry.space_group_name_H-M   'P 1'
#
loop_
_entity.id
_entity.type
_entity.pdbx_description
1 polymer ?
#
loop_
_entity_poly.entity_id
_entity_poly.type
_entity_poly.pdbx_seq_one_letter_code
_entity_poly.pdbx_strand_id
1 'polypeptide(L)'
;MSASAVTGAAKAVATKTNPGTSASSKTVYLFRHIQTSQVLVSLKNSVEKQSLKQITDETRRPAHVRPDHWHPLVAIQGFARHQDALAFHNSLRDHQLNMHTAKTSNETHMLQPRRLRAPQEMKQVDETLVKMVELLNEQPQIKANKGKGIHILWEREGVRKQLLEKDGVSLLEGIEHGDLVIRRGRDIVNA
;
A
#
# COMPACT_ATOMS: atom_id res chain seq x y z
N MET A 1 -7.16 -4.95 -68.62
CA MET A 1 -8.40 -4.55 -67.92
C MET A 1 -8.76 -5.67 -66.95
N SER A 2 -9.15 -5.53 -65.70
CA SER A 2 -9.18 -4.49 -64.67
C SER A 2 -9.46 -5.24 -63.36
N ALA A 3 -9.07 -4.65 -62.24
CA ALA A 3 -9.01 -5.22 -60.89
C ALA A 3 -10.35 -5.64 -60.24
N SER A 4 -10.27 -6.53 -59.24
CA SER A 4 -10.70 -6.32 -57.82
C SER A 4 -11.06 -7.67 -57.17
N ALA A 5 -10.27 -8.20 -56.24
CA ALA A 5 -10.28 -7.93 -54.79
C ALA A 5 -11.53 -8.44 -54.06
N VAL A 6 -11.43 -9.58 -53.38
CA VAL A 6 -12.24 -9.91 -52.19
C VAL A 6 -11.30 -10.40 -51.09
N THR A 7 -11.21 -9.55 -50.08
CA THR A 7 -10.39 -9.64 -48.88
C THR A 7 -10.89 -10.71 -47.92
N GLY A 8 -9.97 -11.52 -47.40
CA GLY A 8 -10.22 -12.50 -46.35
C GLY A 8 -10.51 -11.82 -45.01
N ALA A 9 -11.62 -12.20 -44.38
CA ALA A 9 -11.93 -11.85 -43.00
C ALA A 9 -11.38 -12.93 -42.05
N ALA A 10 -10.11 -12.79 -41.66
CA ALA A 10 -9.55 -13.54 -40.54
C ALA A 10 -10.13 -12.99 -39.24
N LYS A 11 -11.10 -13.70 -38.67
CA LYS A 11 -11.70 -13.39 -37.37
C LYS A 11 -10.68 -13.71 -36.29
N ALA A 12 -9.90 -12.71 -35.88
CA ALA A 12 -8.97 -12.80 -34.77
C ALA A 12 -9.75 -13.08 -33.48
N VAL A 13 -9.66 -14.32 -32.99
CA VAL A 13 -10.13 -14.71 -31.66
C VAL A 13 -9.17 -14.07 -30.65
N ALA A 14 -9.58 -12.92 -30.11
CA ALA A 14 -8.93 -12.30 -28.97
C ALA A 14 -9.04 -13.25 -27.77
N THR A 15 -7.95 -13.94 -27.46
CA THR A 15 -7.73 -14.58 -26.17
C THR A 15 -7.74 -13.50 -25.09
N LYS A 16 -8.92 -13.26 -24.51
CA LYS A 16 -9.05 -12.59 -23.22
C LYS A 16 -8.36 -13.47 -22.18
N THR A 17 -7.11 -13.16 -21.88
CA THR A 17 -6.44 -13.66 -20.69
C THR A 17 -7.16 -13.07 -19.48
N ASN A 18 -8.03 -13.86 -18.86
CA ASN A 18 -8.56 -13.57 -17.53
C ASN A 18 -7.37 -13.42 -16.55
N PRO A 19 -7.22 -12.31 -15.83
CA PRO A 19 -6.32 -12.23 -14.68
C PRO A 19 -7.02 -12.89 -13.49
N GLY A 20 -7.24 -14.20 -13.60
CA GLY A 20 -8.05 -15.00 -12.68
C GLY A 20 -7.32 -16.26 -12.25
N THR A 21 -6.07 -16.13 -11.84
CA THR A 21 -5.36 -17.20 -11.13
C THR A 21 -4.43 -16.51 -10.15
N SER A 22 -4.88 -16.40 -8.89
CA SER A 22 -4.16 -15.72 -7.82
C SER A 22 -2.90 -16.49 -7.47
N ALA A 23 -1.81 -16.19 -8.17
CA ALA A 23 -0.48 -16.40 -7.62
C ALA A 23 -0.47 -15.66 -6.27
N SER A 24 -0.29 -16.44 -5.21
CA SER A 24 -0.19 -15.99 -3.84
C SER A 24 0.88 -14.90 -3.75
N SER A 25 0.45 -13.64 -3.69
CA SER A 25 1.36 -12.50 -3.85
C SER A 25 2.31 -12.41 -2.66
N LYS A 26 3.60 -12.36 -2.95
CA LYS A 26 4.67 -12.15 -1.94
C LYS A 26 4.99 -10.66 -1.82
N THR A 27 4.00 -9.81 -2.08
CA THR A 27 4.14 -8.35 -2.12
C THR A 27 3.05 -7.72 -1.28
N VAL A 28 3.44 -6.76 -0.44
CA VAL A 28 2.54 -5.96 0.38
C VAL A 28 2.54 -4.53 -0.15
N TYR A 29 1.36 -3.97 -0.35
CA TYR A 29 1.14 -2.66 -0.93
C TYR A 29 0.52 -1.72 0.10
N LEU A 30 1.01 -0.50 0.16
CA LEU A 30 0.42 0.59 0.92
C LEU A 30 -0.13 1.61 -0.08
N PHE A 31 -1.37 2.05 0.13
CA PHE A 31 -2.02 3.08 -0.67
C PHE A 31 -2.38 4.25 0.24
N ARG A 32 -2.11 5.48 -0.20
CA ARG A 32 -2.57 6.68 0.51
C ARG A 32 -3.74 7.33 -0.20
N HIS A 33 -4.66 7.89 0.58
CA HIS A 33 -5.67 8.79 0.05
C HIS A 33 -5.05 10.18 -0.16
N ILE A 34 -5.11 10.71 -1.39
CA ILE A 34 -4.37 11.94 -1.77
C ILE A 34 -4.82 13.19 -1.01
N GLN A 35 -6.08 13.25 -0.54
CA GLN A 35 -6.62 14.44 0.16
C GLN A 35 -6.53 14.32 1.68
N THR A 36 -6.62 13.10 2.21
CA THR A 36 -6.83 12.88 3.65
C THR A 36 -5.62 12.24 4.31
N SER A 37 -4.66 11.73 3.52
CA SER A 37 -3.48 11.02 3.99
C SER A 37 -3.80 9.79 4.86
N GLN A 38 -5.00 9.23 4.70
CA GLN A 38 -5.35 7.92 5.23
C GLN A 38 -4.60 6.85 4.44
N VAL A 39 -4.25 5.74 5.09
CA VAL A 39 -3.51 4.66 4.46
C VAL A 39 -4.35 3.38 4.44
N LEU A 40 -4.26 2.62 3.36
CA LEU A 40 -4.80 1.27 3.23
C LEU A 40 -3.69 0.30 2.90
N VAL A 41 -3.75 -0.88 3.51
CA VAL A 41 -2.82 -1.98 3.25
C VAL A 41 -3.52 -3.03 2.37
N SER A 42 -2.81 -3.57 1.39
CA SER A 42 -3.35 -4.59 0.48
C SER A 42 -2.27 -5.59 0.08
N LEU A 43 -2.66 -6.84 -0.15
CA LEU A 43 -1.82 -7.83 -0.83
C LEU A 43 -1.93 -7.78 -2.35
N LYS A 44 -2.87 -6.99 -2.87
CA LYS A 44 -3.10 -6.78 -4.30
C LYS A 44 -2.54 -5.43 -4.71
N ASN A 45 -2.13 -5.34 -5.96
CA ASN A 45 -1.66 -4.11 -6.60
C ASN A 45 -2.77 -3.07 -6.85
N SER A 46 -3.96 -3.28 -6.30
CA SER A 46 -5.10 -2.37 -6.37
C SER A 46 -5.87 -2.35 -5.05
N VAL A 47 -6.62 -1.26 -4.84
CA VAL A 47 -7.47 -1.09 -3.66
C VAL A 47 -8.85 -1.70 -3.95
N GLU A 48 -9.28 -2.62 -3.10
CA GLU A 48 -10.59 -3.24 -3.20
C GLU A 48 -11.59 -2.60 -2.24
N LYS A 49 -12.89 -2.73 -2.53
CA LYS A 49 -13.96 -2.21 -1.65
C LYS A 49 -13.83 -2.72 -0.21
N GLN A 50 -13.34 -3.95 -0.03
CA GLN A 50 -13.14 -4.53 1.30
C GLN A 50 -12.02 -3.85 2.09
N SER A 51 -11.01 -3.26 1.43
CA SER A 51 -9.92 -2.53 2.07
C SER A 51 -10.43 -1.31 2.84
N LEU A 52 -11.53 -0.68 2.40
CA LEU A 52 -12.14 0.47 3.10
C LEU A 52 -12.58 0.15 4.54
N LYS A 53 -12.78 -1.13 4.89
CA LYS A 53 -13.09 -1.55 6.27
C LYS A 53 -11.95 -1.28 7.25
N GLN A 54 -10.74 -0.99 6.77
CA GLN A 54 -9.61 -0.58 7.60
C GLN A 54 -9.81 0.83 8.19
N ILE A 55 -10.64 1.66 7.55
CA ILE A 55 -11.07 2.97 8.10
C ILE A 55 -12.22 2.70 9.05
N THR A 56 -11.97 2.71 10.36
CA THR A 56 -12.96 2.36 11.40
C THR A 56 -14.04 3.43 11.59
N ASP A 57 -13.70 4.71 11.47
CA ASP A 57 -14.69 5.81 11.49
C ASP A 57 -15.58 5.76 10.24
N GLU A 58 -16.80 5.25 10.40
CA GLU A 58 -17.77 5.09 9.31
C GLU A 58 -18.18 6.43 8.69
N THR A 59 -18.14 7.53 9.46
CA THR A 59 -18.50 8.86 8.96
C THR A 59 -17.48 9.42 7.97
N ARG A 60 -16.24 8.90 8.02
CA ARG A 60 -15.12 9.29 7.15
C ARG A 60 -14.74 8.24 6.14
N ARG A 61 -15.27 7.02 6.29
CA ARG A 61 -15.08 5.95 5.33
C ARG A 61 -15.77 6.33 4.02
N PRO A 62 -15.05 6.39 2.89
CA PRO A 62 -15.69 6.57 1.59
C PRO A 62 -16.71 5.45 1.32
N ALA A 63 -17.85 5.77 0.72
CA ALA A 63 -18.88 4.78 0.39
C ALA A 63 -18.42 3.76 -0.70
N HIS A 64 -17.50 4.19 -1.57
CA HIS A 64 -16.89 3.37 -2.61
C HIS A 64 -15.44 3.78 -2.81
N VAL A 65 -14.64 2.86 -3.36
CA VAL A 65 -13.26 3.13 -3.76
C VAL A 65 -13.29 3.98 -5.01
N ARG A 66 -12.74 5.19 -4.94
CA ARG A 66 -12.47 6.07 -6.07
C ARG A 66 -11.02 5.89 -6.52
N PRO A 67 -10.74 5.24 -7.67
CA PRO A 67 -9.38 4.88 -8.05
C PRO A 67 -8.42 6.08 -8.18
N ASP A 68 -8.95 7.25 -8.50
CA ASP A 68 -8.24 8.52 -8.61
C ASP A 68 -7.81 9.11 -7.26
N HIS A 69 -8.50 8.76 -6.17
CA HIS A 69 -8.20 9.25 -4.84
C HIS A 69 -7.17 8.41 -4.09
N TRP A 70 -6.97 7.15 -4.50
CA TRP A 70 -6.09 6.20 -3.84
C TRP A 70 -4.82 6.00 -4.65
N HIS A 71 -3.70 6.45 -4.11
CA HIS A 71 -2.42 6.42 -4.80
C HIS A 71 -1.48 5.40 -4.16
N PRO A 72 -0.76 4.57 -4.93
CA PRO A 72 0.28 3.71 -4.39
C PRO A 72 1.35 4.54 -3.68
N LEU A 73 1.68 4.16 -2.44
CA LEU A 73 2.65 4.85 -1.60
C LEU A 73 3.96 4.05 -1.52
N VAL A 74 3.84 2.77 -1.18
CA VAL A 74 4.96 1.83 -1.03
C VAL A 74 4.53 0.44 -1.53
N ALA A 75 5.45 -0.28 -2.16
CA ALA A 75 5.35 -1.72 -2.35
C ALA A 75 6.55 -2.42 -1.71
N ILE A 76 6.30 -3.50 -0.97
CA ILE A 76 7.32 -4.27 -0.25
C ILE A 76 7.32 -5.67 -0.83
N GLN A 77 8.44 -6.06 -1.40
CA GLN A 77 8.66 -7.34 -2.07
C GLN A 77 9.75 -8.15 -1.35
N GLY A 78 9.87 -9.42 -1.72
CA GLY A 78 10.99 -10.26 -1.28
C GLY A 78 10.70 -11.14 -0.08
N PHE A 79 9.44 -11.19 0.37
CA PHE A 79 9.02 -12.14 1.40
C PHE A 79 9.28 -13.58 0.92
N ALA A 80 9.97 -14.38 1.74
CA ALA A 80 10.34 -15.75 1.38
C ALA A 80 9.09 -16.60 1.08
N ARG A 81 8.09 -16.53 1.98
CA ARG A 81 6.81 -17.24 1.87
C ARG A 81 5.67 -16.23 1.81
N HIS A 82 4.56 -16.62 1.18
CA HIS A 82 3.35 -15.80 1.21
C HIS A 82 2.80 -15.60 2.62
N GLN A 83 2.93 -16.60 3.49
CA GLN A 83 2.50 -16.50 4.89
C GLN A 83 3.21 -15.37 5.63
N ASP A 84 4.48 -15.11 5.30
CA ASP A 84 5.25 -14.01 5.88
C ASP A 84 4.72 -12.66 5.43
N ALA A 85 4.40 -12.52 4.13
CA ALA A 85 3.76 -11.32 3.57
C ALA A 85 2.36 -11.10 4.17
N LEU A 86 1.58 -12.18 4.33
CA LEU A 86 0.25 -12.13 4.93
C LEU A 86 0.32 -11.74 6.42
N ALA A 87 1.25 -12.32 7.18
CA ALA A 87 1.45 -11.96 8.58
C ALA A 87 1.84 -10.49 8.72
N PHE A 88 2.79 -10.02 7.92
CA PHE A 88 3.19 -8.61 7.89
C PHE A 88 2.03 -7.68 7.50
N HIS A 89 1.27 -8.03 6.45
CA HIS A 89 0.06 -7.32 6.05
C HIS A 89 -0.95 -7.23 7.20
N ASN A 90 -1.20 -8.34 7.90
CA ASN A 90 -2.16 -8.37 9.01
C ASN A 90 -1.67 -7.50 10.17
N SER A 91 -0.38 -7.54 10.52
CA SER A 91 0.19 -6.68 11.57
C SER A 91 0.02 -5.19 11.24
N LEU A 92 0.27 -4.77 9.99
CA LEU A 92 0.04 -3.39 9.58
C LEU A 92 -1.46 -3.02 9.58
N ARG A 93 -2.30 -3.91 9.09
CA ARG A 93 -3.76 -3.72 9.09
C ARG A 93 -4.29 -3.58 10.52
N ASP A 94 -3.86 -4.43 11.44
CA ASP A 94 -4.29 -4.41 12.83
C ASP A 94 -3.80 -3.14 13.52
N HIS A 95 -2.58 -2.69 13.22
CA HIS A 95 -2.09 -1.38 13.66
C HIS A 95 -3.03 -0.25 13.21
N GLN A 96 -3.44 -0.22 11.94
CA GLN A 96 -4.37 0.80 11.43
C GLN A 96 -5.73 0.77 12.12
N LEU A 97 -6.29 -0.42 12.35
CA LEU A 97 -7.54 -0.59 13.08
C LEU A 97 -7.42 -0.06 14.51
N ASN A 98 -6.28 -0.30 15.16
CA ASN A 98 -6.02 0.10 16.54
C ASN A 98 -5.68 1.59 16.69
N MET A 99 -5.18 2.27 15.66
CA MET A 99 -4.84 3.70 15.72
C MET A 99 -6.03 4.57 16.10
N HIS A 100 -7.20 4.32 15.51
CA HIS A 100 -8.41 5.08 15.85
C HIS A 100 -8.85 4.83 17.29
N THR A 101 -8.81 3.57 17.73
CA THR A 101 -9.14 3.19 19.11
C THR A 101 -8.21 3.87 20.10
N ALA A 102 -6.90 3.87 19.83
CA ALA A 102 -5.89 4.53 20.66
C ALA A 102 -6.09 6.05 20.73
N LYS A 103 -6.43 6.70 19.60
CA LYS A 103 -6.74 8.13 19.57
C LYS A 103 -8.03 8.46 20.33
N THR A 104 -9.01 7.57 20.31
CA THR A 104 -10.27 7.76 21.05
C THR A 104 -10.12 7.53 22.55
N SER A 105 -9.22 6.63 22.97
CA SER A 105 -8.92 6.39 24.39
C SER A 105 -8.07 7.48 25.04
N ASN A 106 -7.44 8.35 24.25
CA ASN A 106 -6.62 9.43 24.79
C ASN A 106 -7.50 10.62 25.23
N GLU A 107 -7.60 10.83 26.53
CA GLU A 107 -8.40 11.90 27.14
C GLU A 107 -8.00 13.30 26.63
N THR A 108 -6.69 13.56 26.51
CA THR A 108 -6.19 14.86 26.03
C THR A 108 -6.60 15.15 24.59
N HIS A 109 -6.65 14.09 23.77
CA HIS A 109 -7.14 14.19 22.41
C HIS A 109 -8.64 14.44 22.41
N MET A 110 -9.43 13.71 23.21
CA MET A 110 -10.90 13.87 23.25
C MET A 110 -11.37 15.25 23.73
N LEU A 111 -10.58 15.94 24.56
CA LEU A 111 -10.85 17.32 24.98
C LEU A 111 -10.74 18.33 23.82
N GLN A 112 -10.07 17.98 22.72
CA GLN A 112 -9.92 18.88 21.59
C GLN A 112 -11.22 19.00 20.76
N PRO A 113 -11.51 20.18 20.19
CA PRO A 113 -12.62 20.35 19.26
C PRO A 113 -12.52 19.40 18.06
N ARG A 114 -13.66 18.83 17.64
CA ARG A 114 -13.73 17.86 16.52
C ARG A 114 -13.04 18.34 15.24
N ARG A 115 -13.12 19.65 14.95
CA ARG A 115 -12.46 20.27 13.78
C ARG A 115 -10.94 20.13 13.76
N LEU A 116 -10.30 20.01 14.94
CA LEU A 116 -8.85 19.85 15.07
C LEU A 116 -8.45 18.37 15.10
N ARG A 117 -9.27 17.54 15.76
CA ARG A 117 -9.06 16.09 15.83
C ARG A 117 -9.17 15.42 14.47
N ALA A 118 -10.16 15.82 13.67
CA ALA A 118 -10.46 15.10 12.44
C ALA A 118 -9.28 15.05 11.44
N PRO A 119 -8.59 16.17 11.14
CA PRO A 119 -7.38 16.12 10.32
C PRO A 119 -6.23 15.30 10.93
N GLN A 120 -6.07 15.30 12.25
CA GLN A 120 -5.01 14.54 12.94
C GLN A 120 -5.26 13.03 12.89
N GLU A 121 -6.51 12.60 13.04
CA GLU A 121 -6.91 11.20 12.93
C GLU A 121 -6.79 10.66 11.49
N MET A 122 -6.92 11.54 10.49
CA MET A 122 -6.80 11.17 9.07
C MET A 122 -5.35 11.04 8.59
N LYS A 123 -4.43 11.84 9.15
CA LYS A 123 -3.01 11.78 8.82
C LYS A 123 -2.38 10.51 9.39
N GLN A 124 -2.30 9.47 8.56
CA GLN A 124 -1.84 8.13 8.95
C GLN A 124 -0.53 7.72 8.27
N VAL A 125 -0.08 8.46 7.24
CA VAL A 125 1.12 8.12 6.46
C VAL A 125 2.35 7.93 7.35
N ASP A 126 2.74 8.96 8.09
CA ASP A 126 3.97 8.94 8.88
C ASP A 126 3.94 7.82 9.94
N GLU A 127 2.86 7.75 10.73
CA GLU A 127 2.64 6.71 11.76
C GLU A 127 2.70 5.28 11.18
N THR A 128 2.07 5.07 10.01
CA THR A 128 2.06 3.75 9.35
C THR A 128 3.43 3.38 8.80
N LEU A 129 4.18 4.35 8.26
CA LEU A 129 5.52 4.10 7.73
C LEU A 129 6.53 3.80 8.84
N VAL A 130 6.45 4.49 9.98
CA VAL A 130 7.24 4.16 11.17
C VAL A 130 6.94 2.72 11.59
N LYS A 131 5.66 2.37 11.74
CA LYS A 131 5.28 1.00 12.13
C LYS A 131 5.70 -0.05 11.12
N MET A 132 5.65 0.27 9.83
CA MET A 132 6.15 -0.60 8.75
C MET A 132 7.62 -0.93 8.96
N VAL A 133 8.47 0.06 9.26
CA VAL A 133 9.89 -0.17 9.51
C VAL A 133 10.12 -0.99 10.77
N GLU A 134 9.44 -0.68 11.87
CA GLU A 134 9.51 -1.47 13.10
C GLU A 134 9.20 -2.95 12.84
N LEU A 135 8.09 -3.22 12.15
CA LEU A 135 7.65 -4.59 11.85
C LEU A 135 8.63 -5.32 10.92
N LEU A 136 9.22 -4.62 9.94
CA LEU A 136 10.25 -5.21 9.08
C LEU A 136 11.50 -5.59 9.88
N ASN A 137 11.90 -4.76 10.82
CA ASN A 137 13.06 -5.00 11.69
C ASN A 137 12.81 -6.14 12.70
N GLU A 138 11.56 -6.31 13.15
CA GLU A 138 11.13 -7.36 14.08
C GLU A 138 10.96 -8.73 13.40
N GLN A 139 10.78 -8.76 12.09
CA GLN A 139 10.45 -9.99 11.38
C GLN A 139 11.63 -10.99 11.41
N PRO A 140 11.47 -12.22 11.93
CA PRO A 140 12.58 -13.14 12.20
C PRO A 140 13.43 -13.45 10.96
N GLN A 141 12.79 -13.70 9.81
CA GLN A 141 13.47 -13.98 8.55
C GLN A 141 14.25 -12.78 8.02
N ILE A 142 13.72 -11.57 8.16
CA ILE A 142 14.38 -10.35 7.68
C ILE A 142 15.58 -10.07 8.58
N LYS A 143 15.40 -10.19 9.90
CA LYS A 143 16.48 -10.02 10.88
C LYS A 143 17.60 -11.06 10.72
N ALA A 144 17.25 -12.33 10.51
CA ALA A 144 18.23 -13.39 10.26
C ALA A 144 19.08 -13.13 9.00
N ASN A 145 18.46 -12.62 7.94
CA ASN A 145 19.13 -12.28 6.68
C ASN A 145 19.69 -10.85 6.65
N LYS A 146 19.63 -10.11 7.78
CA LYS A 146 20.02 -8.70 7.89
C LYS A 146 19.37 -7.79 6.82
N GLY A 147 18.12 -8.08 6.44
CA GLY A 147 17.38 -7.34 5.42
C GLY A 147 17.57 -7.82 3.98
N LYS A 148 18.54 -8.71 3.71
CA LYS A 148 18.85 -9.15 2.34
C LYS A 148 17.65 -9.84 1.68
N GLY A 149 17.39 -9.43 0.44
CA GLY A 149 16.32 -9.97 -0.40
C GLY A 149 14.96 -9.28 -0.22
N ILE A 150 14.83 -8.34 0.73
CA ILE A 150 13.66 -7.45 0.82
C ILE A 150 13.91 -6.21 -0.02
N HIS A 151 12.95 -5.88 -0.87
CA HIS A 151 12.99 -4.68 -1.71
C HIS A 151 11.79 -3.78 -1.38
N ILE A 152 12.06 -2.52 -1.06
CA ILE A 152 11.03 -1.51 -0.81
C ILE A 152 11.03 -0.51 -1.96
N LEU A 153 9.91 -0.45 -2.66
CA LEU A 153 9.66 0.49 -3.76
C LEU A 153 8.85 1.67 -3.24
N TRP A 154 9.40 2.87 -3.33
CA TRP A 154 8.82 4.11 -2.80
C TRP A 154 8.23 4.95 -3.91
N GLU A 155 7.03 5.53 -3.72
CA GLU A 155 6.48 6.48 -4.69
C GLU A 155 7.42 7.67 -4.95
N ARG A 156 8.05 8.19 -3.89
CA ARG A 156 8.98 9.31 -3.97
C ARG A 156 10.12 9.13 -2.99
N GLU A 157 11.33 9.46 -3.42
CA GLU A 157 12.51 9.47 -2.56
C GLU A 157 12.34 10.41 -1.34
N GLY A 158 11.58 11.50 -1.49
CA GLY A 158 11.29 12.43 -0.40
C GLY A 158 10.54 11.79 0.77
N VAL A 159 9.66 10.81 0.52
CA VAL A 159 8.94 10.09 1.58
C VAL A 159 9.92 9.24 2.39
N ARG A 160 10.87 8.58 1.71
CA ARG A 160 11.93 7.80 2.36
C ARG A 160 12.85 8.70 3.20
N LYS A 161 13.32 9.82 2.63
CA LYS A 161 14.19 10.77 3.33
C LYS A 161 13.52 11.34 4.57
N GLN A 162 12.26 11.76 4.45
CA GLN A 162 11.48 12.25 5.57
C GLN A 162 11.39 11.22 6.70
N LEU A 163 11.11 9.96 6.39
CA LEU A 163 11.02 8.89 7.39
C LEU A 163 12.36 8.64 8.12
N LEU A 164 13.47 8.63 7.39
CA LEU A 164 14.80 8.38 7.95
C LEU A 164 15.31 9.57 8.76
N GLU A 165 15.13 10.80 8.28
CA GLU A 165 15.73 12.01 8.86
C GLU A 165 14.87 12.63 9.95
N LYS A 166 13.56 12.69 9.77
CA LYS A 166 12.63 13.38 10.68
C LYS A 166 12.20 12.48 11.84
N ASP A 167 11.87 11.24 11.53
CA ASP A 167 11.33 10.30 12.51
C ASP A 167 12.43 9.43 13.16
N GLY A 168 13.67 9.56 12.67
CA GLY A 168 14.86 8.92 13.26
C GLY A 168 14.84 7.39 13.20
N VAL A 169 14.04 6.81 12.30
CA VAL A 169 13.88 5.37 12.21
C VAL A 169 14.91 4.77 11.26
N SER A 170 15.69 3.81 11.75
CA SER A 170 16.70 3.11 10.94
C SER A 170 16.14 1.81 10.34
N LEU A 171 16.27 1.68 9.03
CA LEU A 171 16.06 0.43 8.31
C LEU A 171 17.30 -0.46 8.40
N LEU A 172 17.14 -1.77 8.35
CA LEU A 172 18.26 -2.71 8.24
C LEU A 172 19.05 -2.43 6.95
N GLU A 173 20.38 -2.37 7.06
CA GLU A 173 21.29 -1.98 5.96
C GLU A 173 21.19 -2.87 4.71
N GLY A 174 20.74 -4.12 4.85
CA GLY A 174 20.59 -5.04 3.72
C GLY A 174 19.28 -4.92 2.94
N ILE A 175 18.38 -4.01 3.33
CA ILE A 175 17.13 -3.77 2.61
C ILE A 175 17.42 -2.93 1.37
N GLU A 176 16.97 -3.42 0.22
CA GLU A 176 17.11 -2.68 -1.03
C GLU A 176 15.97 -1.68 -1.20
N HIS A 177 16.29 -0.53 -1.80
CA HIS A 177 15.33 0.54 -2.04
C HIS A 177 15.31 0.90 -3.52
N GLY A 178 14.11 1.12 -4.05
CA GLY A 178 13.91 1.58 -5.42
C GLY A 178 12.72 2.51 -5.54
N ASP A 179 12.52 3.01 -6.74
CA ASP A 179 11.37 3.86 -7.07
C ASP A 179 10.18 3.01 -7.51
N LEU A 180 8.99 3.37 -7.03
CA LEU A 180 7.73 2.77 -7.45
C LEU A 180 7.31 3.39 -8.77
N VAL A 181 7.29 2.59 -9.83
CA VAL A 181 6.92 3.05 -11.17
C VAL A 181 5.41 2.93 -11.33
N ILE A 182 4.75 4.09 -11.35
CA ILE A 182 3.30 4.20 -11.45
C ILE A 182 2.93 4.74 -12.84
N ARG A 183 2.15 3.98 -13.60
CA ARG A 183 1.53 4.42 -14.86
C ARG A 183 0.17 5.05 -14.58
N ARG A 184 -0.13 6.15 -15.29
CA ARG A 184 -1.42 6.87 -15.22
C ARG A 184 -1.83 7.24 -13.78
N GLY A 185 -0.83 7.44 -12.92
CA GLY A 185 -1.04 7.80 -11.52
C GLY A 185 -1.77 6.77 -10.66
N ARG A 186 -1.83 5.49 -11.06
CA ARG A 186 -2.47 4.45 -10.25
C ARG A 186 -1.95 3.02 -10.49
N ASP A 187 -1.53 2.71 -11.71
CA ASP A 187 -1.20 1.34 -12.10
C ASP A 187 0.27 1.07 -11.78
N ILE A 188 0.54 0.14 -10.85
CA ILE A 188 1.90 -0.22 -10.45
C ILE A 188 2.51 -1.17 -11.51
N VAL A 189 3.71 -0.86 -11.98
CA VAL A 189 4.34 -1.57 -13.12
C VAL A 189 5.47 -2.52 -12.69
N ASN A 190 6.19 -2.18 -11.62
CA ASN A 190 7.44 -2.86 -11.24
C ASN A 190 7.33 -3.64 -9.92
N ALA A 191 6.11 -4.03 -9.50
CA ALA A 191 5.83 -4.66 -8.21
C ALA A 191 5.23 -6.08 -8.31
#